data_AF-A0A9N8YZ82-F1
#
_entry.id   AF-A0A9N8YZ82-F1
#
_cell.length_a   1.000
_cell.length_b   1.000
_cell.length_c   1.000
_cell.angle_alpha   90.00
_cell.angle_beta   90.00
_cell.angle_gamma   90.00
#
_symmetry.space_group_name_H-M   'P 1'
#
loop_
_entity.id
_entity.type
_entity.pdbx_description
1 polymer ?
#
loop_
_entity_poly.entity_id
_entity_poly.type
_entity_poly.pdbx_seq_one_letter_code
_entity_poly.pdbx_strand_id
1 'polypeptide(L)'
;VINSGFFYSSAEQREKLVESERKFTDEKVKKIVEFKKQVCGDTNKGFVVINQKGIDPLSLDLLCKNGILALRQTKVFKMLQKILSFFAIHNEEKLPEQVLEVISKPELPNHPYYPTDLKLPNFTEKTYSMEYLIGVFAAATITITLVFFSIISQKRNVSGLNKFAFIWFIITGSIHIFLEGYFVYSHETIQSDNFLLAQMWKEYSLSDSRYLTSDSFVVNMEGITAVLLGPASYFAAIGIHQNWPSRHVIQLIVSLSQLYGLVLYYATTFFEGFPHSRPEPLYFWGYFFGINFLWFLIPGTLILQSCLYLTNTVREVQKKKSKKTN
;
A
#
# COMPACT_ATOMS: atom_id res chain seq x y z
N VAL A 1 -10.03 -11.11 -4.40
CA VAL A 1 -11.46 -11.28 -4.04
C VAL A 1 -11.57 -10.95 -2.57
N ILE A 2 -12.13 -9.80 -2.21
CA ILE A 2 -12.41 -9.46 -0.81
C ILE A 2 -13.57 -10.37 -0.39
N ASN A 3 -13.30 -11.37 0.44
CA ASN A 3 -14.34 -12.19 1.06
C ASN A 3 -14.87 -11.40 2.26
N SER A 4 -15.90 -10.59 2.04
CA SER A 4 -16.64 -9.93 3.12
C SER A 4 -17.52 -10.99 3.81
N GLY A 5 -16.90 -11.81 4.67
CA GLY A 5 -17.65 -12.65 5.60
C GLY A 5 -18.34 -11.75 6.62
N PHE A 6 -19.67 -11.76 6.67
CA PHE A 6 -20.42 -11.06 7.71
C PHE A 6 -20.29 -11.82 9.03
N PHE A 7 -19.55 -11.25 9.99
CA PHE A 7 -19.49 -11.76 11.36
C PHE A 7 -20.55 -11.05 12.20
N TYR A 8 -21.41 -11.81 12.86
CA TYR A 8 -22.45 -11.32 13.77
C TYR A 8 -22.32 -12.03 15.12
N SER A 9 -22.57 -11.31 16.21
CA SER A 9 -22.46 -11.84 17.57
C SER A 9 -23.82 -12.17 18.21
N SER A 10 -24.93 -11.81 17.56
CA SER A 10 -26.29 -12.11 18.03
C SER A 10 -27.27 -12.40 16.87
N ALA A 11 -28.35 -13.12 17.18
CA ALA A 11 -29.41 -13.42 16.21
C ALA A 11 -30.13 -12.15 15.70
N GLU A 12 -30.36 -11.17 16.59
CA GLU A 12 -30.98 -9.89 16.25
C GLU A 12 -30.11 -9.07 15.28
N GLN A 13 -28.79 -9.08 15.46
CA GLN A 13 -27.85 -8.41 14.56
C GLN A 13 -27.87 -9.06 13.17
N ARG A 14 -27.97 -10.39 13.10
CA ARG A 14 -28.11 -11.12 11.83
C ARG A 14 -29.39 -10.72 11.10
N GLU A 15 -30.52 -10.65 11.79
CA GLU A 15 -31.81 -10.29 11.19
C GLU A 15 -31.80 -8.86 10.62
N LYS A 16 -31.28 -7.89 11.38
CA LYS A 16 -31.13 -6.50 10.91
C LYS A 16 -30.24 -6.39 9.68
N LEU A 17 -29.14 -7.15 9.63
CA LEU A 17 -28.24 -7.17 8.48
C LEU A 17 -28.94 -7.75 7.24
N VAL A 18 -29.63 -8.88 7.39
CA VAL A 18 -30.41 -9.49 6.29
C VAL A 18 -31.49 -8.54 5.78
N GLU A 19 -32.20 -7.84 6.67
CA GLU A 19 -33.22 -6.87 6.29
C GLU A 19 -32.62 -5.67 5.55
N SER A 20 -31.45 -5.18 5.99
CA SER A 20 -30.75 -4.07 5.32
C SER A 20 -30.24 -4.44 3.93
N GLU A 21 -29.69 -5.66 3.77
CA GLU A 21 -29.24 -6.19 2.48
C GLU A 21 -30.42 -6.38 1.53
N ARG A 22 -31.56 -6.83 2.06
CA ARG A 22 -32.81 -6.97 1.31
C ARG A 22 -33.31 -5.62 0.82
N LYS A 23 -33.38 -4.60 1.69
CA LYS A 23 -33.80 -3.24 1.31
C LYS A 23 -32.92 -2.67 0.19
N PHE A 24 -31.61 -2.81 0.33
CA PHE A 24 -30.66 -2.37 -0.69
C PHE A 24 -30.85 -3.08 -2.03
N THR A 25 -31.15 -4.38 -2.01
CA THR A 25 -31.41 -5.17 -3.22
C THR A 25 -32.73 -4.77 -3.87
N ASP A 26 -33.80 -4.61 -3.08
CA ASP A 26 -35.11 -4.20 -3.58
C ASP A 26 -35.08 -2.79 -4.19
N GLU A 27 -34.33 -1.86 -3.62
CA GLU A 27 -34.10 -0.53 -4.20
C GLU A 27 -33.41 -0.57 -5.57
N LYS A 28 -32.41 -1.45 -5.73
CA LYS A 28 -31.76 -1.66 -7.03
C LYS A 28 -32.73 -2.20 -8.07
N VAL A 29 -33.55 -3.18 -7.71
CA VAL A 29 -34.55 -3.74 -8.65
C VAL A 29 -35.59 -2.70 -9.03
N LYS A 30 -36.05 -1.86 -8.09
CA LYS A 30 -36.95 -0.74 -8.38
C LYS A 30 -36.35 0.23 -9.40
N LYS A 31 -35.08 0.60 -9.25
CA LYS A 31 -34.38 1.45 -10.23
C LYS A 31 -34.29 0.82 -11.60
N ILE A 32 -34.07 -0.50 -11.69
CA ILE A 32 -34.06 -1.23 -12.97
C ILE A 32 -35.45 -1.20 -13.63
N VAL A 33 -36.51 -1.38 -12.86
CA VAL A 33 -37.90 -1.32 -13.36
C VAL A 33 -38.25 0.09 -13.83
N GLU A 34 -37.86 1.12 -13.08
CA GLU A 34 -38.06 2.51 -13.46
C GLU A 34 -37.30 2.86 -14.75
N PHE A 35 -36.05 2.41 -14.85
CA PHE A 35 -35.25 2.57 -16.05
C PHE A 35 -35.88 1.86 -17.27
N LYS A 36 -36.43 0.65 -17.10
CA LYS A 36 -37.21 -0.02 -18.16
C LYS A 36 -38.35 0.89 -18.63
N LYS A 37 -39.14 1.45 -17.71
CA LYS A 37 -40.28 2.31 -18.07
C LYS A 37 -39.83 3.54 -18.86
N GLN A 38 -38.71 4.15 -18.48
CA GLN A 38 -38.14 5.29 -19.19
C GLN A 38 -37.65 4.91 -20.61
N VAL A 39 -36.99 3.77 -20.76
CA VAL A 39 -36.38 3.34 -22.04
C VAL A 39 -37.40 2.73 -23.00
N CYS A 40 -38.33 1.92 -22.49
CA CYS A 40 -39.29 1.20 -23.31
C CYS A 40 -40.61 1.96 -23.49
N GLY A 41 -41.01 2.85 -22.58
CA GLY A 41 -42.32 3.51 -22.64
C GLY A 41 -43.47 2.50 -22.85
N ASP A 42 -44.39 2.82 -23.75
CA ASP A 42 -45.49 1.94 -24.20
C ASP A 42 -45.13 1.07 -25.42
N THR A 43 -43.85 1.01 -25.78
CA THR A 43 -43.41 0.23 -26.96
C THR A 43 -43.32 -1.26 -26.64
N ASN A 44 -43.56 -2.11 -27.63
CA ASN A 44 -43.43 -3.58 -27.51
C ASN A 44 -41.96 -4.07 -27.50
N LYS A 45 -41.02 -3.24 -27.00
CA LYS A 45 -39.60 -3.56 -26.95
C LYS A 45 -39.30 -4.49 -25.77
N GLY A 46 -38.60 -5.59 -26.05
CA GLY A 46 -38.09 -6.49 -25.00
C GLY A 46 -37.01 -5.81 -24.16
N PHE A 47 -36.97 -6.13 -22.86
CA PHE A 47 -35.97 -5.60 -21.94
C PHE A 47 -35.27 -6.75 -21.20
N VAL A 48 -33.94 -6.81 -21.30
CA VAL A 48 -33.13 -7.91 -20.77
C VAL A 48 -32.11 -7.37 -19.77
N VAL A 49 -32.02 -8.02 -18.61
CA VAL A 49 -31.03 -7.73 -17.56
C VAL A 49 -30.06 -8.89 -17.48
N ILE A 50 -28.77 -8.60 -17.48
CA ILE A 50 -27.72 -9.61 -17.45
C ILE A 50 -26.80 -9.32 -16.26
N ASN A 51 -26.74 -10.23 -15.30
CA ASN A 51 -25.88 -10.11 -14.14
C ASN A 51 -24.79 -11.19 -14.12
N GLN A 52 -23.54 -10.77 -13.87
CA GLN A 52 -22.40 -11.67 -13.72
C GLN A 52 -22.47 -12.49 -12.43
N LYS A 53 -23.09 -11.93 -11.40
CA LYS A 53 -23.29 -12.57 -10.10
C LYS A 53 -24.69 -13.18 -10.03
N GLY A 54 -25.03 -13.78 -8.90
CA GLY A 54 -26.39 -14.26 -8.64
C GLY A 54 -27.42 -13.13 -8.65
N ILE A 55 -28.66 -13.49 -8.95
CA ILE A 55 -29.86 -12.69 -8.67
C ILE A 55 -30.71 -13.56 -7.75
N ASP A 56 -31.18 -12.99 -6.64
CA ASP A 56 -32.00 -13.72 -5.68
C ASP A 56 -33.40 -14.04 -6.25
N PRO A 57 -34.07 -15.09 -5.76
CA PRO A 57 -35.35 -15.54 -6.32
C PRO A 57 -36.46 -14.50 -6.28
N LEU A 58 -36.56 -13.69 -5.23
CA LEU A 58 -37.61 -12.68 -5.10
C LEU A 58 -37.39 -11.52 -6.08
N SER A 59 -36.15 -11.10 -6.31
CA SER A 59 -35.82 -10.12 -7.34
C SER A 59 -36.11 -10.64 -8.75
N LEU A 60 -35.86 -11.93 -9.01
CA LEU A 60 -36.23 -12.56 -10.29
C LEU A 60 -37.74 -12.52 -10.53
N ASP A 61 -38.55 -12.82 -9.51
CA ASP A 61 -40.01 -12.72 -9.60
C ASP A 61 -40.46 -11.28 -9.87
N LEU A 62 -39.86 -10.29 -9.18
CA LEU A 62 -40.18 -8.88 -9.37
C LEU A 62 -39.80 -8.38 -10.78
N LEU A 63 -38.66 -8.81 -11.31
CA LEU A 63 -38.24 -8.51 -12.69
C LEU A 63 -39.17 -9.17 -13.72
N CYS A 64 -39.52 -10.44 -13.51
CA CYS A 64 -40.42 -11.18 -14.39
C CYS A 64 -41.82 -10.56 -14.45
N LYS A 65 -42.38 -10.16 -13.29
CA LYS A 65 -43.65 -9.42 -13.19
C LYS A 65 -43.66 -8.12 -13.98
N ASN A 66 -42.51 -7.47 -14.10
CA ASN A 66 -42.34 -6.27 -14.91
C ASN A 66 -41.95 -6.57 -16.35
N GLY A 67 -42.07 -7.81 -16.82
CA GLY A 67 -41.75 -8.22 -18.20
C GLY A 67 -40.27 -8.03 -18.54
N ILE A 68 -39.37 -8.26 -17.58
CA ILE A 68 -37.92 -8.18 -17.77
C ILE A 68 -37.34 -9.59 -17.76
N LEU A 69 -36.60 -9.95 -18.82
CA LEU A 69 -35.86 -11.20 -18.86
C LEU A 69 -34.53 -11.03 -18.10
N ALA A 70 -34.36 -11.71 -16.98
CA ALA A 70 -33.17 -11.59 -16.13
C ALA A 70 -32.28 -12.84 -16.21
N LEU A 71 -31.03 -12.67 -16.64
CA LEU A 71 -29.99 -13.70 -16.66
C LEU A 71 -29.03 -13.51 -15.49
N ARG A 72 -28.73 -14.59 -14.76
CA ARG A 72 -27.83 -14.59 -13.60
C ARG A 72 -26.58 -15.44 -13.86
N GLN A 73 -25.51 -15.15 -13.14
CA GLN A 73 -24.23 -15.90 -13.18
C GLN A 73 -23.60 -16.00 -14.58
N THR A 74 -23.76 -14.95 -15.40
CA THR A 74 -23.28 -14.97 -16.79
C THR A 74 -21.80 -14.61 -16.88
N LYS A 75 -21.02 -15.41 -17.63
CA LYS A 75 -19.62 -15.07 -17.96
C LYS A 75 -19.61 -14.10 -19.16
N VAL A 76 -19.44 -12.80 -18.87
CA VAL A 76 -19.63 -11.67 -19.82
C VAL A 76 -19.02 -11.90 -21.19
N PHE A 77 -17.77 -12.34 -21.24
CA PHE A 77 -17.02 -12.39 -22.49
C PHE A 77 -17.60 -13.39 -23.51
N LYS A 78 -18.02 -14.58 -23.07
CA LYS A 78 -18.55 -15.62 -23.99
C LYS A 78 -19.98 -15.36 -24.43
N MET A 79 -20.75 -14.59 -23.67
CA MET A 79 -22.16 -14.36 -23.96
C MET A 79 -22.39 -13.11 -24.80
N LEU A 80 -21.66 -12.01 -24.53
CA LEU A 80 -21.70 -10.83 -25.40
C LEU A 80 -21.31 -11.20 -26.83
N GLN A 81 -20.26 -12.02 -26.99
CA GLN A 81 -19.79 -12.48 -28.30
C GLN A 81 -20.84 -13.33 -29.03
N LYS A 82 -21.59 -14.19 -28.31
CA LYS A 82 -22.68 -15.00 -28.87
C LYS A 82 -23.92 -14.19 -29.23
N ILE A 83 -24.26 -13.19 -28.42
CA ILE A 83 -25.40 -12.30 -28.65
C ILE A 83 -25.10 -11.37 -29.84
N LEU A 84 -23.91 -10.76 -29.87
CA LEU A 84 -23.44 -9.95 -30.99
C LEU A 84 -23.36 -10.77 -32.28
N SER A 85 -22.85 -12.01 -32.22
CA SER A 85 -22.82 -12.88 -33.40
C SER A 85 -24.22 -13.32 -33.85
N PHE A 86 -25.16 -13.54 -32.94
CA PHE A 86 -26.55 -13.86 -33.29
C PHE A 86 -27.26 -12.69 -33.98
N PHE A 87 -27.11 -11.46 -33.46
CA PHE A 87 -27.69 -10.26 -34.08
C PHE A 87 -27.02 -9.90 -35.42
N ALA A 88 -25.72 -10.15 -35.58
CA ALA A 88 -25.01 -9.91 -36.83
C ALA A 88 -25.38 -10.89 -37.96
N ILE A 89 -25.90 -12.08 -37.64
CA ILE A 89 -26.28 -13.10 -38.64
C ILE A 89 -27.72 -12.91 -39.14
N HIS A 90 -28.61 -12.28 -38.36
CA HIS A 90 -30.07 -12.27 -38.63
C HIS A 90 -30.66 -10.92 -39.04
N ASN A 91 -29.90 -9.81 -39.02
CA ASN A 91 -30.39 -8.49 -39.46
C ASN A 91 -29.41 -7.87 -40.48
N GLU A 92 -29.83 -7.73 -41.74
CA GLU A 92 -29.12 -6.92 -42.77
C GLU A 92 -29.39 -5.41 -42.62
N GLU A 93 -30.33 -5.01 -41.76
CA GLU A 93 -30.52 -3.60 -41.40
C GLU A 93 -29.58 -3.19 -40.27
N LYS A 94 -28.97 -2.01 -40.43
CA LYS A 94 -28.11 -1.31 -39.47
C LYS A 94 -28.49 -1.68 -38.03
N LEU A 95 -27.50 -2.19 -37.29
CA LEU A 95 -27.56 -2.36 -35.83
C LEU A 95 -28.35 -1.17 -35.24
N PRO A 96 -29.51 -1.39 -34.60
CA PRO A 96 -30.27 -0.28 -34.04
C PRO A 96 -29.33 0.49 -33.11
N GLU A 97 -29.24 1.79 -33.35
CA GLU A 97 -28.33 2.79 -32.76
C GLU A 97 -28.44 2.92 -31.22
N GLN A 98 -29.11 1.97 -30.56
CA GLN A 98 -29.39 1.94 -29.13
C GLN A 98 -29.18 0.54 -28.56
N VAL A 99 -28.00 -0.05 -28.78
CA VAL A 99 -27.39 -0.87 -27.73
C VAL A 99 -26.78 0.11 -26.73
N LEU A 100 -27.63 0.71 -25.89
CA LEU A 100 -27.18 1.47 -24.72
C LEU A 100 -26.67 0.47 -23.70
N GLU A 101 -25.44 0.01 -23.89
CA GLU A 101 -24.64 -0.55 -22.81
C GLU A 101 -24.31 0.59 -21.84
N VAL A 102 -25.30 1.02 -21.03
CA VAL A 102 -25.02 1.78 -19.80
C VAL A 102 -24.55 0.78 -18.74
N ILE A 103 -23.47 0.08 -19.06
CA ILE A 103 -22.49 -0.23 -18.04
C ILE A 103 -21.54 0.94 -18.13
N SER A 104 -21.90 2.05 -17.49
CA SER A 104 -20.89 3.01 -17.03
C SER A 104 -19.99 2.22 -16.08
N LYS A 105 -19.00 1.52 -16.62
CA LYS A 105 -17.80 1.22 -15.84
C LYS A 105 -17.39 2.60 -15.35
N PRO A 106 -17.34 2.85 -14.04
CA PRO A 106 -16.84 4.13 -13.57
C PRO A 106 -15.47 4.31 -14.24
N GLU A 107 -15.35 5.35 -15.08
CA GLU A 107 -14.05 5.72 -15.61
C GLU A 107 -13.18 5.99 -14.40
N LEU A 108 -12.15 5.16 -14.23
CA LEU A 108 -11.24 5.32 -13.11
C LEU A 108 -10.49 6.64 -13.33
N PRO A 109 -10.19 7.38 -12.26
CA PRO A 109 -9.37 8.58 -12.38
C PRO A 109 -8.04 8.25 -13.06
N ASN A 110 -7.62 9.09 -14.00
CA ASN A 110 -6.28 9.02 -14.56
C ASN A 110 -5.25 9.30 -13.48
N HIS A 111 -4.09 8.63 -13.55
CA HIS A 111 -3.03 8.80 -12.58
C HIS A 111 -1.63 8.69 -13.21
N PRO A 112 -0.58 9.25 -12.57
CA PRO A 112 0.77 9.26 -13.11
C PRO A 112 1.62 8.00 -12.80
N TYR A 113 1.07 7.01 -12.08
CA TYR A 113 1.80 5.83 -11.60
C TYR A 113 1.96 4.73 -12.66
N TYR A 114 2.96 3.87 -12.45
CA TYR A 114 3.20 2.67 -13.25
C TYR A 114 2.75 1.40 -12.51
N PRO A 115 2.17 0.40 -13.19
CA PRO A 115 1.82 0.41 -14.61
C PRO A 115 0.65 1.39 -14.90
N THR A 116 0.53 1.86 -16.13
CA THR A 116 -0.45 2.91 -16.49
C THR A 116 -1.90 2.43 -16.47
N ASP A 117 -2.13 1.12 -16.47
CA ASP A 117 -3.44 0.47 -16.34
C ASP A 117 -3.78 0.08 -14.89
N LEU A 118 -2.98 0.55 -13.92
CA LEU A 118 -3.23 0.34 -12.50
C LEU A 118 -4.60 0.89 -12.10
N LYS A 119 -5.25 0.22 -11.15
CA LYS A 119 -6.63 0.55 -10.74
C LYS A 119 -6.63 1.29 -9.42
N LEU A 120 -6.75 2.61 -9.48
CA LEU A 120 -6.85 3.49 -8.32
C LEU A 120 -8.22 4.19 -8.29
N PRO A 121 -9.28 3.52 -7.79
CA PRO A 121 -10.66 3.99 -7.91
C PRO A 121 -10.96 5.28 -7.17
N ASN A 122 -10.19 5.59 -6.12
CA ASN A 122 -10.38 6.78 -5.29
C ASN A 122 -9.20 7.75 -5.44
N PHE A 123 -8.44 7.65 -6.53
CA PHE A 123 -7.25 8.49 -6.70
C PHE A 123 -7.60 9.98 -6.72
N THR A 124 -6.85 10.75 -5.95
CA THR A 124 -6.86 12.20 -5.96
C THR A 124 -5.45 12.73 -6.21
N GLU A 125 -5.34 13.72 -7.09
CA GLU A 125 -4.05 14.36 -7.38
C GLU A 125 -3.49 15.06 -6.13
N LYS A 126 -2.16 15.13 -6.07
CA LYS A 126 -1.47 15.89 -5.01
C LYS A 126 -1.75 17.38 -5.18
N THR A 127 -1.97 18.08 -4.07
CA THR A 127 -2.12 19.53 -4.06
C THR A 127 -0.77 20.25 -3.97
N TYR A 128 0.25 19.59 -3.39
CA TYR A 128 1.59 20.13 -3.26
C TYR A 128 2.52 19.66 -4.38
N SER A 129 3.41 20.56 -4.80
CA SER A 129 4.46 20.25 -5.76
C SER A 129 5.51 19.30 -5.16
N MET A 130 6.29 18.65 -6.03
CA MET A 130 7.41 17.79 -5.62
C MET A 130 8.43 18.56 -4.76
N GLU A 131 8.81 19.76 -5.18
CA GLU A 131 9.83 20.58 -4.52
C GLU A 131 9.39 20.97 -3.11
N TYR A 132 8.11 21.28 -2.93
CA TYR A 132 7.56 21.58 -1.61
C TYR A 132 7.64 20.36 -0.68
N LEU A 133 7.20 19.19 -1.15
CA LEU A 133 7.19 17.96 -0.35
C LEU A 133 8.61 17.55 0.05
N ILE A 134 9.56 17.54 -0.89
CA ILE A 134 10.97 17.28 -0.61
C ILE A 134 11.54 18.34 0.33
N GLY A 135 11.20 19.62 0.12
CA GLY A 135 11.66 20.73 0.95
C GLY A 135 11.21 20.59 2.41
N VAL A 136 9.95 20.22 2.65
CA VAL A 136 9.42 19.98 3.99
C VAL A 136 10.10 18.77 4.64
N PHE A 137 10.26 17.66 3.91
CA PHE A 137 10.96 16.48 4.42
C PHE A 137 12.43 16.77 4.77
N ALA A 138 13.13 17.51 3.91
CA ALA A 138 14.51 17.93 4.13
C ALA A 138 14.62 18.87 5.33
N ALA A 139 13.74 19.86 5.45
CA ALA A 139 13.70 20.78 6.59
C ALA A 139 13.49 20.02 7.90
N ALA A 140 12.51 19.11 7.96
CA ALA A 140 12.26 18.28 9.14
C ALA A 140 13.48 17.42 9.51
N THR A 141 14.10 16.77 8.52
CA THR A 141 15.29 15.92 8.73
C THR A 141 16.49 16.73 9.23
N ILE A 142 16.72 17.93 8.66
CA ILE A 142 17.78 18.85 9.08
C ILE A 142 17.52 19.34 10.50
N THR A 143 16.30 19.75 10.83
CA THR A 143 15.93 20.21 12.18
C THR A 143 16.16 19.11 13.21
N ILE A 144 15.67 17.88 12.96
CA ILE A 144 15.91 16.73 13.84
C ILE A 144 17.42 16.48 13.99
N THR A 145 18.16 16.49 12.88
CA THR A 145 19.61 16.30 12.89
C THR A 145 20.31 17.34 13.77
N LEU A 146 20.01 18.63 13.60
CA LEU A 146 20.64 19.71 14.35
C LEU A 146 20.33 19.65 15.85
N VAL A 147 19.07 19.36 16.21
CA VAL A 147 18.64 19.21 17.61
C VAL A 147 19.38 18.06 18.27
N PHE A 148 19.34 16.87 17.67
CA PHE A 148 19.96 15.68 18.26
C PHE A 148 21.49 15.69 18.17
N PHE A 149 22.06 16.37 17.17
CA PHE A 149 23.50 16.61 17.09
C PHE A 149 23.99 17.50 18.23
N SER A 150 23.22 18.54 18.57
CA SER A 150 23.50 19.41 19.73
C SER A 150 23.49 18.63 21.05
N ILE A 151 22.62 17.62 21.17
CA ILE A 151 22.55 16.75 22.35
C ILE A 151 23.78 15.82 22.43
N ILE A 152 24.04 15.03 21.38
CA ILE A 152 25.14 14.05 21.41
C ILE A 152 26.53 14.72 21.40
N SER A 153 26.64 15.93 20.87
CA SER A 153 27.91 16.68 20.87
C SER A 153 28.41 17.03 22.26
N GLN A 154 27.51 17.17 23.24
CA GLN A 154 27.86 17.39 24.65
C GLN A 154 28.58 16.19 25.27
N LYS A 155 28.42 14.97 24.70
CA LYS A 155 29.14 13.78 25.13
C LYS A 155 30.55 13.76 24.54
N ARG A 156 31.56 14.13 25.35
CA ARG A 156 32.99 14.10 24.95
C ARG A 156 33.55 12.69 24.77
N ASN A 157 33.00 11.70 25.48
CA ASN A 157 33.49 10.31 25.47
C ASN A 157 32.90 9.45 24.33
N VAL A 158 32.08 10.03 23.44
CA VAL A 158 31.48 9.33 22.30
C VAL A 158 32.27 9.69 21.03
N SER A 159 32.80 8.68 20.34
CA SER A 159 33.57 8.87 19.10
C SER A 159 32.71 9.45 17.98
N GLY A 160 33.34 10.13 17.02
CA GLY A 160 32.63 10.73 15.87
C GLY A 160 31.75 9.75 15.10
N LEU A 161 32.23 8.52 14.87
CA LEU A 161 31.45 7.45 14.24
C LEU A 161 30.21 7.05 15.04
N ASN A 162 30.32 7.02 16.38
CA ASN A 162 29.17 6.74 17.24
C ASN A 162 28.20 7.93 17.29
N LYS A 163 28.68 9.17 17.18
CA LYS A 163 27.81 10.35 17.04
C LYS A 163 27.03 10.30 15.73
N PHE A 164 27.69 9.91 14.63
CA PHE A 164 27.01 9.68 13.34
C PHE A 164 25.96 8.56 13.46
N ALA A 165 26.32 7.41 14.03
CA ALA A 165 25.39 6.30 14.24
C ALA A 165 24.19 6.70 15.13
N PHE A 166 24.41 7.52 16.15
CA PHE A 166 23.35 8.08 16.99
C PHE A 166 22.33 8.87 16.16
N ILE A 167 22.81 9.80 15.32
CA ILE A 167 21.95 10.61 14.45
C ILE A 167 21.22 9.74 13.43
N TRP A 168 21.91 8.79 12.81
CA TRP A 168 21.29 7.82 11.90
C TRP A 168 20.12 7.09 12.57
N PHE A 169 20.32 6.56 13.79
CA PHE A 169 19.28 5.86 14.52
C PHE A 169 18.11 6.75 14.93
N ILE A 170 18.34 8.03 15.22
CA ILE A 170 17.25 8.99 15.45
C ILE A 170 16.45 9.21 14.17
N ILE A 171 17.11 9.48 13.04
CA ILE A 171 16.45 9.75 11.76
C ILE A 171 15.66 8.53 11.29
N THR A 172 16.31 7.36 11.22
CA THR A 172 15.66 6.12 10.77
C THR A 172 14.52 5.71 11.71
N GLY A 173 14.67 5.87 13.03
CA GLY A 173 13.59 5.62 13.97
C GLY A 173 12.38 6.51 13.74
N SER A 174 12.63 7.78 13.40
CA SER A 174 11.59 8.76 13.09
C SER A 174 10.89 8.45 11.77
N ILE A 175 11.63 8.05 10.74
CA ILE A 175 11.05 7.64 9.44
C ILE A 175 10.16 6.40 9.65
N HIS A 176 10.67 5.38 10.33
CA HIS A 176 9.93 4.14 10.60
C HIS A 176 8.62 4.40 11.37
N ILE A 177 8.68 5.19 12.46
CA ILE A 177 7.48 5.42 13.27
C ILE A 177 6.49 6.36 12.60
N PHE A 178 6.96 7.51 12.10
CA PHE A 178 6.06 8.58 11.67
C PHE A 178 5.69 8.49 10.19
N LEU A 179 6.62 8.16 9.31
CA LEU A 179 6.34 8.10 7.87
C LEU A 179 5.77 6.72 7.49
N GLU A 180 6.49 5.65 7.81
CA GLU A 180 6.09 4.28 7.49
C GLU A 180 4.89 3.85 8.35
N GLY A 181 4.88 4.19 9.65
CA GLY A 181 3.72 3.98 10.50
C GLY A 181 2.46 4.71 10.02
N TYR A 182 2.59 5.91 9.44
CA TYR A 182 1.47 6.59 8.80
C TYR A 182 0.97 5.83 7.56
N PHE A 183 1.89 5.35 6.71
CA PHE A 183 1.51 4.53 5.56
C PHE A 183 0.77 3.28 6.00
N VAL A 184 1.29 2.54 6.99
CA VAL A 184 0.64 1.32 7.52
C VAL A 184 -0.72 1.63 8.14
N TYR A 185 -0.90 2.79 8.76
CA TYR A 185 -2.22 3.19 9.27
C TYR A 185 -3.21 3.57 8.16
N SER A 186 -2.73 4.16 7.06
CA SER A 186 -3.57 4.78 6.02
C SER A 186 -3.57 4.07 4.67
N HIS A 187 -2.89 2.92 4.53
CA HIS A 187 -2.60 2.29 3.23
C HIS A 187 -3.83 2.05 2.35
N GLU A 188 -5.00 1.78 2.94
CA GLU A 188 -6.25 1.56 2.20
C GLU A 188 -6.81 2.84 1.56
N THR A 189 -6.59 3.99 2.21
CA THR A 189 -7.17 5.28 1.82
C THR A 189 -6.15 6.26 1.24
N ILE A 190 -4.86 5.91 1.28
CA ILE A 190 -3.74 6.80 0.97
C ILE A 190 -3.82 7.42 -0.44
N GLN A 191 -4.37 6.69 -1.42
CA GLN A 191 -4.58 7.20 -2.79
C GLN A 191 -5.51 8.42 -2.88
N SER A 192 -6.43 8.57 -1.91
CA SER A 192 -7.43 9.65 -1.86
C SER A 192 -7.07 10.75 -0.85
N ASP A 193 -6.09 10.48 0.00
CA ASP A 193 -5.75 11.29 1.15
C ASP A 193 -4.89 12.50 0.77
N ASN A 194 -5.27 13.66 1.31
CA ASN A 194 -4.62 14.95 1.05
C ASN A 194 -3.84 15.46 2.26
N PHE A 195 -3.72 14.68 3.33
CA PHE A 195 -2.81 14.99 4.41
C PHE A 195 -1.36 15.04 3.91
N LEU A 196 -0.52 15.86 4.56
CA LEU A 196 0.85 16.10 4.12
C LEU A 196 1.66 14.80 3.96
N LEU A 197 1.57 13.87 4.91
CA LEU A 197 2.30 12.59 4.83
C LEU A 197 1.77 11.69 3.71
N ALA A 198 0.45 11.66 3.48
CA ALA A 198 -0.12 10.94 2.35
C ALA A 198 0.38 11.49 1.01
N GLN A 199 0.52 12.81 0.89
CA GLN A 199 1.06 13.43 -0.31
C GLN A 199 2.56 13.13 -0.51
N MET A 200 3.35 13.04 0.56
CA MET A 200 4.73 12.54 0.49
C MET A 200 4.78 11.09 -0.01
N TRP A 201 3.88 10.23 0.48
CA TRP A 201 3.77 8.85 -0.02
C TRP A 201 3.31 8.79 -1.47
N LYS A 202 2.35 9.61 -1.89
CA LYS A 202 1.95 9.74 -3.31
C LYS A 202 3.11 10.19 -4.19
N GLU A 203 4.01 11.05 -3.70
CA GLU A 203 5.23 11.44 -4.41
C GLU A 203 6.21 10.26 -4.49
N TYR A 204 6.50 9.61 -3.38
CA TYR A 204 7.40 8.46 -3.35
C TYR A 204 6.87 7.29 -4.20
N SER A 205 5.55 7.12 -4.28
CA SER A 205 4.89 6.07 -5.06
C SER A 205 5.08 6.20 -6.58
N LEU A 206 5.60 7.34 -7.06
CA LEU A 206 6.07 7.44 -8.45
C LEU A 206 7.25 6.49 -8.72
N SER A 207 8.03 6.18 -7.69
CA SER A 207 9.13 5.22 -7.73
C SER A 207 8.68 3.77 -7.47
N ASP A 208 7.59 3.57 -6.74
CA ASP A 208 6.98 2.25 -6.52
C ASP A 208 5.49 2.40 -6.19
N SER A 209 4.62 2.08 -7.14
CA SER A 209 3.17 2.23 -6.97
C SER A 209 2.54 1.24 -5.97
N ARG A 210 3.29 0.24 -5.49
CA ARG A 210 2.83 -0.70 -4.45
C ARG A 210 2.39 -0.01 -3.15
N TYR A 211 2.93 1.17 -2.88
CA TYR A 211 2.52 2.03 -1.77
C TYR A 211 1.13 2.66 -1.93
N LEU A 212 0.51 2.60 -3.12
CA LEU A 212 -0.87 3.07 -3.34
C LEU A 212 -1.88 1.93 -3.49
N THR A 213 -1.40 0.70 -3.66
CA THR A 213 -2.23 -0.47 -3.94
C THR A 213 -2.35 -1.42 -2.76
N SER A 214 -1.77 -1.05 -1.61
CA SER A 214 -1.72 -1.90 -0.41
C SER A 214 -1.08 -3.26 -0.70
N ASP A 215 0.06 -3.27 -1.39
CA ASP A 215 0.79 -4.50 -1.67
C ASP A 215 1.10 -5.28 -0.37
N SER A 216 0.85 -6.58 -0.42
CA SER A 216 0.95 -7.43 0.76
C SER A 216 2.36 -7.48 1.34
N PHE A 217 3.40 -7.44 0.52
CA PHE A 217 4.76 -7.46 1.03
C PHE A 217 5.12 -6.09 1.62
N VAL A 218 4.90 -5.01 0.86
CA VAL A 218 5.26 -3.64 1.29
C VAL A 218 4.54 -3.27 2.60
N VAL A 219 3.22 -3.47 2.70
CA VAL A 219 2.47 -3.13 3.93
C VAL A 219 2.99 -3.90 5.15
N ASN A 220 3.28 -5.20 5.01
CA ASN A 220 3.77 -6.00 6.14
C ASN A 220 5.21 -5.66 6.52
N MET A 221 6.08 -5.43 5.54
CA MET A 221 7.47 -5.02 5.78
C MET A 221 7.48 -3.69 6.53
N GLU A 222 6.75 -2.68 6.04
CA GLU A 222 6.64 -1.36 6.67
C GLU A 222 5.95 -1.44 8.05
N GLY A 223 5.01 -2.37 8.24
CA GLY A 223 4.40 -2.62 9.54
C GLY A 223 5.41 -3.10 10.58
N ILE A 224 6.29 -4.03 10.18
CA ILE A 224 7.37 -4.54 11.03
C ILE A 224 8.40 -3.44 11.32
N THR A 225 8.79 -2.66 10.32
CA THR A 225 9.74 -1.55 10.52
C THR A 225 9.17 -0.52 11.47
N ALA A 226 7.91 -0.11 11.30
CA ALA A 226 7.25 0.88 12.15
C ALA A 226 7.10 0.43 13.61
N VAL A 227 6.62 -0.81 13.83
CA VAL A 227 6.29 -1.29 15.19
C VAL A 227 7.52 -1.80 15.95
N LEU A 228 8.48 -2.42 15.26
CA LEU A 228 9.65 -3.03 15.91
C LEU A 228 10.93 -2.22 15.68
N LEU A 229 11.28 -1.93 14.42
CA LEU A 229 12.58 -1.34 14.10
C LEU A 229 12.66 0.15 14.46
N GLY A 230 11.55 0.88 14.35
CA GLY A 230 11.45 2.27 14.76
C GLY A 230 11.79 2.47 16.24
N PRO A 231 11.05 1.83 17.17
CA PRO A 231 11.37 1.88 18.60
C PRO A 231 12.76 1.34 18.92
N ALA A 232 13.17 0.22 18.30
CA ALA A 232 14.49 -0.36 18.51
C ALA A 232 15.64 0.57 18.06
N SER A 233 15.41 1.39 17.03
CA SER A 233 16.36 2.43 16.59
C SER A 233 16.55 3.49 17.66
N TYR A 234 15.48 3.97 18.29
CA TYR A 234 15.60 4.89 19.42
C TYR A 234 16.30 4.23 20.62
N PHE A 235 16.04 2.95 20.92
CA PHE A 235 16.79 2.24 21.95
C PHE A 235 18.29 2.11 21.61
N ALA A 236 18.65 1.88 20.35
CA ALA A 236 20.05 1.90 19.92
C ALA A 236 20.69 3.28 20.12
N ALA A 237 19.99 4.37 19.75
CA ALA A 237 20.46 5.73 19.98
C ALA A 237 20.64 6.04 21.48
N ILE A 238 19.68 5.66 22.33
CA ILE A 238 19.78 5.80 23.78
C ILE A 238 21.00 5.03 24.31
N GLY A 239 21.18 3.78 23.86
CA GLY A 239 22.33 2.95 24.22
C GLY A 239 23.67 3.57 23.82
N ILE A 240 23.75 4.24 22.66
CA ILE A 240 24.93 5.01 22.26
C ILE A 240 25.16 6.18 23.22
N HIS A 241 24.12 6.97 23.49
CA HIS A 241 24.23 8.15 24.35
C HIS A 241 24.59 7.81 25.80
N GLN A 242 24.09 6.68 26.31
CA GLN A 242 24.36 6.17 27.65
C GLN A 242 25.58 5.24 27.73
N ASN A 243 26.24 4.96 26.60
CA ASN A 243 27.40 4.06 26.50
C ASN A 243 27.12 2.63 27.02
N TRP A 244 25.95 2.07 26.69
CA TRP A 244 25.59 0.70 27.06
C TRP A 244 26.35 -0.32 26.19
N PRO A 245 27.06 -1.31 26.76
CA PRO A 245 27.74 -2.34 25.96
C PRO A 245 26.77 -3.14 25.07
N SER A 246 25.57 -3.42 25.58
CA SER A 246 24.51 -4.15 24.88
C SER A 246 23.91 -3.38 23.69
N ARG A 247 24.22 -2.09 23.51
CA ARG A 247 23.78 -1.31 22.34
C ARG A 247 24.22 -1.93 21.02
N HIS A 248 25.36 -2.63 21.01
CA HIS A 248 25.85 -3.33 19.82
C HIS A 248 24.97 -4.52 19.40
N VAL A 249 24.24 -5.14 20.34
CA VAL A 249 23.26 -6.20 20.02
C VAL A 249 22.04 -5.58 19.36
N ILE A 250 21.52 -4.48 19.93
CA ILE A 250 20.36 -3.76 19.37
C ILE A 250 20.70 -3.19 17.98
N GLN A 251 21.85 -2.53 17.86
CA GLN A 251 22.37 -2.02 16.59
C GLN A 251 22.47 -3.13 15.54
N LEU A 252 23.01 -4.30 15.90
CA LEU A 252 23.12 -5.44 14.98
C LEU A 252 21.74 -5.95 14.53
N ILE A 253 20.79 -6.11 15.46
CA ILE A 253 19.42 -6.57 15.15
C ILE A 253 18.73 -5.59 14.20
N VAL A 254 18.73 -4.29 14.52
CA VAL A 254 18.08 -3.27 13.70
C VAL A 254 18.73 -3.20 12.33
N SER A 255 20.05 -3.10 12.26
CA SER A 255 20.75 -2.97 10.98
C SER A 255 20.63 -4.21 10.09
N LEU A 256 20.64 -5.42 10.66
CA LEU A 256 20.37 -6.64 9.89
C LEU A 256 18.94 -6.68 9.37
N SER A 257 17.97 -6.28 10.20
CA SER A 257 16.55 -6.27 9.80
C SER A 257 16.29 -5.27 8.68
N GLN A 258 16.89 -4.07 8.75
CA GLN A 258 16.84 -3.06 7.70
C GLN A 258 17.43 -3.59 6.39
N LEU A 259 18.61 -4.21 6.46
CA LEU A 259 19.26 -4.78 5.27
C LEU A 259 18.45 -5.94 4.68
N TYR A 260 17.90 -6.81 5.53
CA TYR A 260 17.06 -7.92 5.10
C TYR A 260 15.77 -7.46 4.42
N GLY A 261 15.07 -6.49 5.02
CA GLY A 261 13.88 -5.87 4.44
C GLY A 261 14.19 -5.23 3.09
N LEU A 262 15.27 -4.46 2.99
CA LEU A 262 15.70 -3.85 1.72
C LEU A 262 16.04 -4.87 0.64
N VAL A 263 16.74 -5.95 1.00
CA VAL A 263 17.06 -7.03 0.06
C VAL A 263 15.79 -7.69 -0.45
N LEU A 264 14.81 -7.98 0.41
CA LEU A 264 13.52 -8.52 -0.02
C LEU A 264 12.72 -7.52 -0.86
N TYR A 265 12.74 -6.23 -0.51
CA TYR A 265 12.10 -5.17 -1.28
C TYR A 265 12.63 -5.12 -2.71
N TYR A 266 13.95 -5.11 -2.90
CA TYR A 266 14.54 -5.16 -4.23
C TYR A 266 14.33 -6.50 -4.92
N ALA A 267 14.45 -7.62 -4.21
CA ALA A 267 14.31 -8.95 -4.80
C ALA A 267 12.89 -9.18 -5.34
N THR A 268 11.85 -8.75 -4.63
CA THR A 268 10.46 -8.86 -5.09
C THR A 268 10.23 -8.04 -6.36
N THR A 269 10.69 -6.79 -6.39
CA THR A 269 10.56 -5.94 -7.58
C THR A 269 11.38 -6.48 -8.76
N PHE A 270 12.60 -6.95 -8.51
CA PHE A 270 13.45 -7.54 -9.55
C PHE A 270 12.83 -8.80 -10.13
N PHE A 271 12.25 -9.66 -9.29
CA PHE A 271 11.57 -10.88 -9.72
C PHE A 271 10.36 -10.59 -10.62
N GLU A 272 9.64 -9.49 -10.37
CA GLU A 272 8.51 -9.04 -11.19
C GLU A 272 8.94 -8.23 -12.43
N GLY A 273 10.23 -7.91 -12.60
CA GLY A 273 10.75 -7.14 -13.72
C GLY A 273 10.52 -5.63 -13.60
N PHE A 274 10.49 -5.08 -12.39
CA PHE A 274 10.29 -3.65 -12.10
C PHE A 274 9.01 -3.03 -12.68
N PRO A 275 7.82 -3.66 -12.54
CA PRO A 275 6.61 -3.18 -13.21
C PRO A 275 5.98 -1.93 -12.56
N HIS A 276 6.34 -1.65 -11.31
CA HIS A 276 5.68 -0.62 -10.47
C HIS A 276 6.41 0.71 -10.40
N SER A 277 7.63 0.79 -10.94
CA SER A 277 8.39 2.04 -11.00
C SER A 277 8.14 2.74 -12.30
N ARG A 278 8.00 4.06 -12.23
CA ARG A 278 8.13 4.89 -13.42
C ARG A 278 9.52 4.73 -14.07
N PRO A 279 9.61 4.74 -15.42
CA PRO A 279 10.85 4.49 -16.13
C PRO A 279 11.82 5.69 -16.13
N GLU A 280 11.36 6.89 -15.78
CA GLU A 280 12.23 8.07 -15.77
C GLU A 280 13.36 7.94 -14.73
N PRO A 281 14.60 8.36 -15.05
CA PRO A 281 15.75 8.17 -14.17
C PRO A 281 15.59 8.73 -12.76
N LEU A 282 14.86 9.83 -12.60
CA LEU A 282 14.59 10.43 -11.29
C LEU A 282 13.89 9.44 -10.34
N TYR A 283 12.86 8.75 -10.83
CA TYR A 283 12.05 7.86 -10.00
C TYR A 283 12.75 6.52 -9.78
N PHE A 284 13.32 5.94 -10.83
CA PHE A 284 14.01 4.65 -10.69
C PHE A 284 15.37 4.78 -9.99
N TRP A 285 16.27 5.60 -10.51
CA TRP A 285 17.63 5.71 -9.97
C TRP A 285 17.72 6.63 -8.76
N GLY A 286 16.98 7.74 -8.76
CA GLY A 286 16.97 8.68 -7.65
C GLY A 286 16.22 8.13 -6.44
N TYR A 287 14.92 7.86 -6.58
CA TYR A 287 14.08 7.45 -5.46
C TYR A 287 14.20 5.96 -5.15
N PHE A 288 13.81 5.10 -6.11
CA PHE A 288 13.68 3.66 -5.88
C PHE A 288 15.04 3.04 -5.53
N PHE A 289 16.11 3.32 -6.28
CA PHE A 289 17.43 2.79 -5.98
C PHE A 289 18.22 3.68 -5.00
N GLY A 290 18.36 4.96 -5.32
CA GLY A 290 19.30 5.86 -4.64
C GLY A 290 19.02 6.09 -3.16
N ILE A 291 17.79 6.51 -2.81
CA ILE A 291 17.42 6.77 -1.41
C ILE A 291 17.45 5.48 -0.59
N ASN A 292 16.89 4.41 -1.13
CA ASN A 292 16.85 3.09 -0.48
C ASN A 292 18.26 2.50 -0.29
N PHE A 293 19.23 2.82 -1.17
CA PHE A 293 20.63 2.38 -1.04
C PHE A 293 21.30 2.90 0.25
N LEU A 294 20.79 3.96 0.87
CA LEU A 294 21.26 4.41 2.19
C LEU A 294 21.01 3.35 3.28
N TRP A 295 19.88 2.63 3.21
CA TRP A 295 19.54 1.50 4.08
C TRP A 295 20.33 0.22 3.75
N PHE A 296 21.08 0.20 2.65
CA PHE A 296 22.10 -0.83 2.41
C PHE A 296 23.43 -0.41 3.06
N LEU A 297 23.91 0.78 2.69
CA LEU A 297 25.25 1.25 3.02
C LEU A 297 25.44 1.46 4.52
N ILE A 298 24.57 2.26 5.15
CA ILE A 298 24.76 2.66 6.55
C ILE A 298 24.55 1.46 7.49
N PRO A 299 23.43 0.71 7.42
CA PRO A 299 23.26 -0.51 8.20
C PRO A 299 24.38 -1.54 7.97
N GLY A 300 24.85 -1.72 6.74
CA GLY A 300 26.00 -2.58 6.43
C GLY A 300 27.26 -2.20 7.22
N THR A 301 27.60 -0.90 7.27
CA THR A 301 28.75 -0.43 8.08
C THR A 301 28.54 -0.60 9.58
N LEU A 302 27.31 -0.42 10.08
CA LEU A 302 26.97 -0.57 11.49
C LEU A 302 27.00 -2.03 11.96
N ILE A 303 26.65 -2.97 11.06
CA ILE A 303 26.82 -4.41 11.27
C ILE A 303 28.31 -4.73 11.47
N LEU A 304 29.16 -4.32 10.52
CA LEU A 304 30.60 -4.55 10.61
C LEU A 304 31.19 -3.95 11.90
N GLN A 305 30.79 -2.72 12.25
CA GLN A 305 31.22 -2.07 13.48
C GLN A 305 30.86 -2.90 14.72
N SER A 306 29.63 -3.39 14.82
CA SER A 306 29.18 -4.19 15.98
C SER A 306 29.83 -5.56 16.02
N CYS A 307 29.95 -6.25 14.88
CA CYS A 307 30.63 -7.54 14.79
C CYS A 307 32.09 -7.44 15.24
N LEU A 308 32.82 -6.41 14.79
CA LEU A 308 34.21 -6.19 15.21
C LEU A 308 34.32 -5.90 16.71
N TYR A 309 33.45 -5.04 17.25
CA TYR A 309 33.45 -4.73 18.68
C TYR A 309 33.19 -5.98 19.54
N LEU A 310 32.14 -6.74 19.19
CA LEU A 310 31.76 -7.95 19.94
C LEU A 310 32.86 -9.01 19.86
N THR A 311 33.39 -9.27 18.66
CA THR A 311 34.45 -10.26 18.45
C THR A 311 35.72 -9.90 19.22
N ASN A 312 36.16 -8.64 19.17
CA ASN A 312 37.35 -8.19 19.89
C ASN A 312 37.14 -8.28 21.41
N THR A 313 35.96 -7.91 21.90
CA THR A 313 35.62 -8.02 23.33
C THR A 313 35.70 -9.48 23.81
N VAL A 314 35.12 -10.42 23.05
CA VAL A 314 35.18 -11.85 23.37
C VAL A 314 36.62 -12.37 23.36
N ARG A 315 37.43 -12.00 22.35
CA ARG A 315 38.85 -12.38 22.26
C ARG A 315 39.64 -11.89 23.47
N GLU A 316 39.45 -10.64 23.90
CA GLU A 316 40.15 -10.10 25.07
C GLU A 316 39.75 -10.80 26.37
N VAL A 317 38.47 -11.17 26.54
CA VAL A 317 38.02 -11.97 27.69
C VAL A 317 38.65 -13.36 27.68
N GLN A 318 38.73 -14.02 26.53
CA GLN A 318 39.37 -15.34 26.39
C GLN A 318 40.87 -15.29 26.72
N LYS A 319 41.60 -14.29 26.21
CA LYS A 319 43.03 -14.08 26.54
C LYS A 319 43.25 -13.84 28.04
N LYS A 320 42.36 -13.10 28.70
CA LYS A 320 42.44 -12.88 30.15
C LYS A 320 42.18 -14.15 30.95
N LYS A 321 41.28 -15.03 30.48
CA LYS A 321 41.04 -16.33 31.10
C LYS A 321 42.23 -17.26 30.95
N SER A 322 42.82 -17.38 29.74
CA SER A 322 43.98 -18.26 29.54
C SER A 322 45.20 -17.85 30.37
N LYS A 323 45.44 -16.54 30.53
CA LYS A 323 46.50 -16.02 31.42
C LYS A 323 46.29 -16.26 32.91
N LYS A 324 45.06 -16.56 33.36
CA LYS A 324 44.75 -16.88 34.76
C LYS A 324 44.87 -18.37 35.08
N THR A 325 44.87 -19.22 34.06
CA THR A 325 44.94 -20.67 34.19
C THR A 325 46.39 -21.20 34.11
N ASN A 326 47.32 -20.39 33.59
CA ASN A 326 48.76 -20.61 33.65
C ASN A 326 49.37 -19.84 34.84
#